data_AF-A0A7C6KIU8-F1
#
_entry.id   AF-A0A7C6KIU8-F1
#
_cell.length_a   1.000
_cell.length_b   1.000
_cell.length_c   1.000
_cell.angle_alpha   90.00
_cell.angle_beta   90.00
_cell.angle_gamma   90.00
#
_symmetry.space_group_name_H-M   'P 1'
#
loop_
_entity.id
_entity.type
_entity.pdbx_description
1 polymer ?
#
loop_
_entity_poly.entity_id
_entity_poly.type
_entity_poly.pdbx_seq_one_letter_code
_entity_poly.pdbx_strand_id
1 'polypeptide(L)'
;MSLTDRRRQFLVALLDLYREEGGQPVHYGEVARRLQVSRFTAYDILRELTSEGYLVEHYEVPGDGRPGRSRILFSPTSRAFEVSARPAGETLGAAPENWASVRKTVLRLLQKVRPAGTPGDGSEGSPPVEGIPQELTELQRHLGQSSEPLSVAAYTLGLWLARLGPQRWRELAQAVQGWSRRSLRPDLSLAGIAGALAAALHRLPHPNVRPGAFNRPGLPALPGLVDEIGRLQQSLASFTADQAALVVELVEEALGILTPVPSNAGR
;
A
#
# COMPACT_ATOMS: atom_id res chain seq x y z
N MET A 1 -21.63 3.29 16.20
CA MET A 1 -20.91 3.76 17.41
C MET A 1 -19.44 3.86 17.07
N SER A 2 -18.76 4.92 17.51
CA SER A 2 -17.31 5.09 17.35
C SER A 2 -16.56 4.22 18.36
N LEU A 3 -15.41 3.68 17.95
CA LEU A 3 -14.52 2.93 18.83
C LEU A 3 -13.99 3.87 19.93
N THR A 4 -14.16 3.52 21.22
CA THR A 4 -13.59 4.33 22.31
C THR A 4 -12.06 4.21 22.32
N ASP A 5 -11.37 5.21 22.85
CA ASP A 5 -9.89 5.22 22.90
C ASP A 5 -9.34 3.99 23.62
N ARG A 6 -10.01 3.57 24.70
CA ARG A 6 -9.63 2.34 25.41
C ARG A 6 -9.82 1.10 24.54
N ARG A 7 -10.94 0.95 23.83
CA ARG A 7 -11.15 -0.19 22.92
C ARG A 7 -10.15 -0.19 21.76
N ARG A 8 -9.77 1.00 21.26
CA ARG A 8 -8.71 1.19 20.27
C ARG A 8 -7.37 0.68 20.76
N GLN A 9 -6.98 0.98 22.00
CA GLN A 9 -5.72 0.50 22.59
C GLN A 9 -5.66 -1.03 22.62
N PHE A 10 -6.77 -1.71 22.94
CA PHE A 10 -6.85 -3.18 22.89
C PHE A 10 -6.73 -3.72 21.46
N LEU A 11 -7.39 -3.06 20.51
CA LEU A 11 -7.32 -3.43 19.11
C LEU A 11 -5.89 -3.28 18.56
N VAL A 12 -5.23 -2.15 18.83
CA VAL A 12 -3.84 -1.89 18.42
C VAL A 12 -2.88 -2.89 19.05
N ALA A 13 -2.99 -3.13 20.37
CA ALA A 13 -2.13 -4.09 21.07
C ALA A 13 -2.27 -5.51 20.51
N LEU A 14 -3.49 -5.93 20.17
CA LEU A 14 -3.71 -7.23 19.51
C LEU A 14 -3.10 -7.26 18.11
N LEU A 15 -3.27 -6.20 17.31
CA LEU A 15 -2.70 -6.11 15.97
C LEU A 15 -1.16 -6.11 15.98
N ASP A 16 -0.54 -5.49 16.99
CA ASP A 16 0.90 -5.53 17.20
C ASP A 16 1.35 -6.96 17.51
N LEU A 17 0.71 -7.62 18.49
CA LEU A 17 1.00 -9.02 18.85
C LEU A 17 0.78 -9.98 17.67
N TYR A 18 -0.30 -9.78 16.91
CA TYR A 18 -0.61 -10.58 15.72
C TYR A 18 0.47 -10.44 14.64
N ARG A 19 1.05 -9.23 14.49
CA ARG A 19 2.18 -8.98 13.58
C ARG A 19 3.49 -9.57 14.11
N GLU A 20 3.76 -9.42 15.41
CA GLU A 20 4.95 -9.98 16.07
C GLU A 20 4.98 -11.52 15.99
N GLU A 21 3.82 -12.18 16.09
CA GLU A 21 3.69 -13.64 16.01
C GLU A 21 3.54 -14.19 14.58
N GLY A 22 3.80 -13.36 13.56
CA GLY A 22 3.80 -13.80 12.16
C GLY A 22 2.42 -14.17 11.60
N GLY A 23 1.37 -13.50 12.10
CA GLY A 23 -0.01 -13.69 11.66
C GLY A 23 -0.76 -14.84 12.34
N GLN A 24 -0.26 -15.31 13.49
CA GLN A 24 -0.93 -16.34 14.28
C GLN A 24 -2.01 -15.75 15.21
N PRO A 25 -3.13 -16.46 15.46
CA PRO A 25 -4.16 -16.01 16.38
C PRO A 25 -3.62 -15.77 17.79
N VAL A 26 -3.93 -14.61 18.39
CA VAL A 26 -3.32 -14.14 19.64
C VAL A 26 -4.17 -14.54 20.84
N HIS A 27 -3.54 -15.09 21.88
CA HIS A 27 -4.22 -15.40 23.13
C HIS A 27 -4.50 -14.12 23.95
N TYR A 28 -5.71 -13.97 24.49
CA TYR A 28 -6.10 -12.77 25.28
C TYR A 28 -5.17 -12.47 26.47
N GLY A 29 -4.51 -13.50 27.02
CA GLY A 29 -3.53 -13.36 28.07
C GLY A 29 -2.26 -12.61 27.66
N GLU A 30 -1.89 -12.63 26.37
CA GLU A 30 -0.78 -11.85 25.82
C GLU A 30 -1.16 -10.37 25.71
N VAL A 31 -2.38 -10.08 25.25
CA VAL A 31 -2.95 -8.72 25.23
C VAL A 31 -3.02 -8.15 26.65
N ALA A 32 -3.47 -8.96 27.62
CA ALA A 32 -3.52 -8.57 29.03
C ALA A 32 -2.15 -8.20 29.58
N ARG A 33 -1.11 -8.97 29.23
CA ARG A 33 0.28 -8.71 29.62
C ARG A 33 0.81 -7.44 28.99
N ARG A 34 0.56 -7.22 27.69
CA ARG A 34 1.01 -6.05 26.95
C ARG A 34 0.42 -4.76 27.51
N LEU A 35 -0.86 -4.77 27.84
CA LEU A 35 -1.57 -3.59 28.36
C LEU A 35 -1.55 -3.47 29.89
N GLN A 36 -0.86 -4.39 30.58
CA GLN A 36 -0.80 -4.46 32.05
C GLN A 36 -2.19 -4.43 32.72
N VAL A 37 -3.14 -5.15 32.14
CA VAL A 37 -4.51 -5.28 32.66
C VAL A 37 -4.79 -6.71 33.12
N SER A 38 -5.90 -6.90 33.83
CA SER A 38 -6.34 -8.25 34.19
C SER A 38 -6.70 -9.07 32.95
N ARG A 39 -6.50 -10.38 33.02
CA ARG A 39 -6.92 -11.35 32.00
C ARG A 39 -8.43 -11.27 31.70
N PHE A 40 -9.23 -11.03 32.73
CA PHE A 40 -10.68 -10.86 32.61
C PHE A 40 -11.04 -9.62 31.78
N THR A 41 -10.41 -8.47 32.08
CA THR A 41 -10.60 -7.23 31.34
C THR A 41 -10.24 -7.37 29.87
N ALA A 42 -9.12 -8.04 29.56
CA ALA A 42 -8.74 -8.29 28.17
C ALA A 42 -9.74 -9.19 27.46
N TYR A 43 -10.19 -10.25 28.10
CA TYR A 43 -11.20 -11.15 27.54
C TYR A 43 -12.50 -10.41 27.18
N ASP A 44 -13.05 -9.63 28.12
CA ASP A 44 -14.32 -8.91 27.90
C ASP A 44 -14.22 -7.90 26.75
N ILE A 45 -13.16 -7.09 26.72
CA ILE A 45 -12.99 -6.07 25.67
C ILE A 45 -12.76 -6.71 24.29
N LEU A 46 -11.99 -7.81 24.21
CA LEU A 46 -11.77 -8.51 22.94
C LEU A 46 -13.06 -9.19 22.44
N ARG A 47 -13.90 -9.69 23.34
CA ARG A 47 -15.23 -10.22 22.99
C ARG A 47 -16.16 -9.14 22.46
N GLU A 48 -16.16 -7.95 23.05
CA GLU A 48 -16.90 -6.80 22.51
C GLU A 48 -16.40 -6.41 21.11
N LEU A 49 -15.07 -6.35 20.92
CA LEU A 49 -14.48 -6.08 19.60
C LEU A 49 -14.83 -7.16 18.56
N THR A 50 -15.00 -8.41 19.01
CA THR A 50 -15.46 -9.53 18.17
C THR A 50 -16.92 -9.35 17.77
N SER A 51 -17.81 -9.00 18.70
CA SER A 51 -19.24 -8.78 18.39
C SER A 51 -19.46 -7.58 17.47
N GLU A 52 -18.58 -6.59 17.52
CA GLU A 52 -18.56 -5.44 16.62
C GLU A 52 -17.93 -5.73 15.24
N GLY A 53 -17.38 -6.93 15.03
CA GLY A 53 -16.82 -7.41 13.76
C GLY A 53 -15.36 -7.02 13.49
N TYR A 54 -14.62 -6.56 14.49
CA TYR A 54 -13.20 -6.25 14.37
C TYR A 54 -12.31 -7.48 14.55
N LEU A 55 -12.76 -8.46 15.32
CA LEU A 55 -11.99 -9.66 15.62
C LEU A 55 -12.81 -10.91 15.30
N VAL A 56 -12.12 -12.05 15.18
CA VAL A 56 -12.68 -13.39 15.12
C VAL A 56 -12.12 -14.18 16.30
N GLU A 57 -12.99 -14.82 17.07
CA GLU A 57 -12.58 -15.74 18.14
C GLU A 57 -12.36 -17.16 17.60
N HIS A 58 -11.32 -17.82 18.09
CA HIS A 58 -10.97 -19.21 17.78
C HIS A 58 -10.85 -20.01 19.07
N TYR A 59 -11.41 -21.22 19.08
CA TYR A 59 -11.27 -22.17 20.17
C TYR A 59 -10.28 -23.25 19.78
N GLU A 60 -9.13 -23.27 20.46
CA GLU A 60 -8.18 -24.37 20.34
C GLU A 60 -8.38 -25.36 21.47
N VAL A 61 -8.61 -26.62 21.09
CA VAL A 61 -8.58 -27.75 22.01
C VAL A 61 -7.17 -28.35 21.95
N PRO A 62 -6.46 -28.49 23.09
CA PRO A 62 -5.15 -29.15 23.10
C PRO A 62 -5.25 -30.57 22.54
N GLY A 63 -4.44 -30.89 21.54
CA GLY A 63 -4.48 -32.17 20.79
C GLY A 63 -3.96 -33.38 21.56
N ASP A 64 -3.60 -33.23 22.83
CA ASP A 64 -2.94 -34.22 23.67
C ASP A 64 -3.90 -35.08 24.52
N GLY A 65 -5.21 -35.04 24.25
CA GLY A 65 -6.21 -35.95 24.86
C GLY A 65 -6.36 -35.82 26.37
N ARG A 66 -5.68 -34.84 26.98
CA ARG A 66 -5.86 -34.46 28.38
C ARG A 66 -7.01 -33.45 28.47
N PRO A 67 -7.90 -33.55 29.45
CA PRO A 67 -8.95 -32.55 29.66
C PRO A 67 -8.31 -31.22 30.11
N GLY A 68 -7.90 -30.43 29.13
CA GLY A 68 -7.37 -29.09 29.27
C GLY A 68 -8.39 -28.08 28.79
N ARG A 69 -8.60 -27.00 29.56
CA ARG A 69 -9.53 -25.91 29.22
C ARG A 69 -9.18 -25.36 27.83
N SER A 70 -10.17 -25.32 26.93
CA SER A 70 -10.03 -24.74 25.60
C SER A 70 -9.36 -23.37 25.67
N ARG A 71 -8.39 -23.12 24.79
CA ARG A 71 -7.73 -21.83 24.65
C ARG A 71 -8.54 -20.96 23.72
N ILE A 72 -8.77 -19.71 24.13
CA ILE A 72 -9.47 -18.72 23.31
C ILE A 72 -8.41 -17.81 22.70
N LEU A 73 -8.37 -17.80 21.38
CA LEU A 73 -7.48 -16.97 20.57
C LEU A 73 -8.30 -16.00 19.74
N PHE A 74 -7.69 -14.88 19.34
CA PHE A 74 -8.34 -13.83 18.58
C PHE A 74 -7.50 -13.47 17.35
N SER A 75 -8.16 -13.32 16.21
CA SER A 75 -7.55 -12.87 14.96
C SER A 75 -8.22 -11.57 14.47
N PRO A 76 -7.47 -10.59 13.95
CA PRO A 76 -8.05 -9.37 13.40
C PRO A 76 -8.77 -9.62 12.07
N THR A 77 -9.87 -8.90 11.83
CA THR A 77 -10.54 -8.82 10.53
C THR A 77 -9.98 -7.67 9.70
N SER A 78 -10.29 -7.61 8.40
CA SER A 78 -9.93 -6.46 7.54
C SER A 78 -10.37 -5.12 8.14
N ARG A 79 -11.54 -5.10 8.79
CA ARG A 79 -12.10 -3.91 9.45
C ARG A 79 -11.24 -3.44 10.64
N ALA A 80 -10.58 -4.35 11.36
CA ALA A 80 -9.66 -3.97 12.42
C ALA A 80 -8.46 -3.19 11.86
N PHE A 81 -7.90 -3.64 10.73
CA PHE A 81 -6.80 -2.95 10.07
C PHE A 81 -7.22 -1.55 9.60
N GLU A 82 -8.39 -1.43 8.97
CA GLU A 82 -8.94 -0.15 8.50
C GLU A 82 -9.13 0.87 9.63
N VAL A 83 -9.66 0.45 10.78
CA VAL A 83 -9.91 1.36 11.91
C VAL A 83 -8.65 1.66 12.70
N SER A 84 -7.69 0.73 12.76
CA SER A 84 -6.38 0.92 13.41
C SER A 84 -5.43 1.83 12.64
N ALA A 85 -5.61 1.95 11.31
CA ALA A 85 -4.84 2.87 10.46
C ALA A 85 -5.10 4.37 10.76
N ARG A 86 -6.01 4.67 11.70
CA ARG A 86 -6.19 6.02 12.25
C ARG A 86 -5.94 6.02 13.77
N PRO A 87 -4.91 6.70 14.28
CA PRO A 87 -4.81 6.99 15.70
C PRO A 87 -5.84 8.09 16.06
N ALA A 88 -6.58 7.87 17.14
CA ALA A 88 -7.23 8.95 17.87
C ALA A 88 -6.23 9.43 18.92
N GLY A 89 -5.86 10.70 18.89
CA GLY A 89 -5.18 11.37 20.00
C GLY A 89 -3.64 11.44 19.94
N GLU A 90 -2.97 10.71 19.06
CA GLU A 90 -1.62 11.09 18.67
C GLU A 90 -1.75 12.10 17.53
N THR A 91 -1.24 13.31 17.77
CA THR A 91 -0.81 14.14 16.66
C THR A 91 0.20 13.26 15.92
N LEU A 92 -0.23 12.68 14.79
CA LEU A 92 0.68 12.39 13.68
C LEU A 92 1.71 13.51 13.71
N GLY A 93 3.00 13.20 13.63
CA GLY A 93 3.91 14.16 13.02
C GLY A 93 3.23 14.50 11.71
N ALA A 94 2.58 15.67 11.66
CA ALA A 94 1.43 15.88 10.79
C ALA A 94 1.82 15.39 9.42
N ALA A 95 1.00 14.53 8.78
CA ALA A 95 1.18 14.30 7.35
C ALA A 95 1.36 15.71 6.78
N PRO A 96 2.52 16.01 6.17
CA PRO A 96 2.93 17.39 5.96
C PRO A 96 1.78 18.09 5.26
N GLU A 97 1.56 19.37 5.56
CA GLU A 97 0.31 20.08 5.21
C GLU A 97 -0.08 19.93 3.72
N ASN A 98 0.91 19.63 2.87
CA ASN A 98 0.79 19.37 1.44
C ASN A 98 0.50 17.90 1.02
N TRP A 99 0.62 16.89 1.89
CA TRP A 99 0.51 15.46 1.53
C TRP A 99 -0.80 15.12 0.85
N ALA A 100 -1.92 15.61 1.40
CA ALA A 100 -3.24 15.40 0.80
C ALA A 100 -3.32 15.98 -0.63
N SER A 101 -2.65 17.10 -0.87
CA SER A 101 -2.56 17.74 -2.20
C SER A 101 -1.68 16.93 -3.15
N VAL A 102 -0.55 16.43 -2.68
CA VAL A 102 0.39 15.59 -3.44
C VAL A 102 -0.30 14.29 -3.87
N ARG A 103 -0.87 13.55 -2.91
CA ARG A 103 -1.64 12.30 -3.13
C ARG A 103 -2.73 12.53 -4.17
N LYS A 104 -3.58 13.56 -3.96
CA LYS A 104 -4.67 13.91 -4.90
C LYS A 104 -4.15 14.23 -6.30
N THR A 105 -2.99 14.87 -6.41
CA THR A 105 -2.39 15.24 -7.71
C THR A 105 -1.84 14.02 -8.43
N VAL A 106 -1.05 13.18 -7.75
CA VAL A 106 -0.49 11.95 -8.33
C VAL A 106 -1.60 11.02 -8.86
N LEU A 107 -2.62 10.74 -8.04
CA LEU A 107 -3.71 9.84 -8.43
C LEU A 107 -4.52 10.37 -9.63
N ARG A 108 -4.79 11.69 -9.66
CA ARG A 108 -5.48 12.34 -10.78
C ARG A 108 -4.70 12.20 -12.08
N LEU A 109 -3.38 12.37 -12.04
CA LEU A 109 -2.53 12.25 -13.23
C LEU A 109 -2.47 10.79 -13.70
N LEU A 110 -2.31 9.83 -12.78
CA LEU A 110 -2.32 8.41 -13.11
C LEU A 110 -3.66 7.92 -13.70
N GLN A 111 -4.78 8.46 -13.21
CA GLN A 111 -6.09 8.15 -13.77
C GLN A 111 -6.21 8.55 -15.24
N LYS A 112 -5.55 9.64 -15.66
CA LYS A 112 -5.51 10.10 -17.06
C LYS A 112 -4.54 9.31 -17.94
N VAL A 113 -3.49 8.73 -17.35
CA VAL A 113 -2.53 7.86 -18.05
C VAL A 113 -3.15 6.50 -18.42
N ARG A 114 -4.21 6.08 -17.71
CA ARG A 114 -4.93 4.85 -18.02
C ARG A 114 -5.42 4.89 -19.48
N PRO A 115 -5.09 3.89 -20.33
CA PRO A 115 -5.62 3.83 -21.68
C PRO A 115 -7.14 3.70 -21.59
N ALA A 116 -7.85 4.60 -22.27
CA ALA A 116 -9.28 4.52 -22.45
C ALA A 116 -9.61 3.22 -23.21
N GLY A 117 -10.14 2.22 -22.51
CA GLY A 117 -10.78 1.05 -23.11
C GLY A 117 -9.87 0.04 -23.81
N THR A 118 -9.98 -1.22 -23.40
CA THR A 118 -9.78 -2.37 -24.29
C THR A 118 -10.72 -2.28 -25.51
N PRO A 119 -10.32 -2.77 -26.70
CA PRO A 119 -11.12 -2.69 -27.91
C PRO A 119 -12.38 -3.57 -27.76
N GLY A 120 -13.55 -2.94 -27.83
CA GLY A 120 -14.86 -3.58 -27.63
C GLY A 120 -16.02 -2.60 -27.43
N ASP A 121 -15.72 -1.35 -27.07
CA ASP A 121 -16.69 -0.25 -27.11
C ASP A 121 -16.36 0.65 -28.30
N GLY A 122 -17.34 0.86 -29.18
CA GLY A 122 -17.20 1.51 -30.50
C GLY A 122 -16.93 3.01 -30.47
N SER A 123 -16.17 3.50 -29.49
CA SER A 123 -15.66 4.87 -29.50
C SER A 123 -14.35 4.94 -30.29
N GLU A 124 -14.46 5.29 -31.57
CA GLU A 124 -13.35 5.84 -32.34
C GLU A 124 -12.86 7.13 -31.65
N GLY A 125 -11.66 7.09 -31.07
CA GLY A 125 -11.19 8.15 -30.18
C GLY A 125 -9.67 8.28 -30.13
N SER A 126 -9.11 8.75 -31.24
CA SER A 126 -7.78 9.36 -31.43
C SER A 126 -6.53 8.45 -31.56
N PRO A 127 -5.64 8.74 -32.53
CA PRO A 127 -4.38 8.04 -32.75
C PRO A 127 -3.36 8.31 -31.62
N PRO A 128 -2.27 7.53 -31.52
CA PRO A 128 -1.24 7.77 -30.52
C PRO A 128 -0.56 9.10 -30.80
N VAL A 129 -0.66 10.04 -29.85
CA VAL A 129 0.12 11.27 -29.88
C VAL A 129 1.60 10.89 -29.78
N GLU A 130 2.36 11.11 -30.85
CA GLU A 130 3.82 11.04 -30.86
C GLU A 130 4.37 12.12 -29.91
N GLY A 131 4.49 11.80 -28.62
CA GLY A 131 4.97 12.73 -27.61
C GLY A 131 4.86 12.16 -26.20
N ILE A 132 5.64 12.73 -25.26
CA ILE A 132 5.52 12.37 -23.84
C ILE A 132 4.10 12.79 -23.41
N PRO A 133 3.27 11.90 -22.83
CA PRO A 133 1.95 12.27 -22.36
C PRO A 133 2.02 13.47 -21.41
N GLN A 134 1.09 14.42 -21.53
CA GLN A 134 1.10 15.67 -20.75
C GLN A 134 1.16 15.39 -19.24
N GLU A 135 0.56 14.28 -18.82
CA GLU A 135 0.58 13.77 -17.45
C GLU A 135 1.99 13.43 -16.96
N LEU A 136 2.84 12.83 -17.81
CA LEU A 136 4.23 12.53 -17.44
C LEU A 136 5.05 13.82 -17.30
N THR A 137 4.86 14.78 -18.21
CA THR A 137 5.49 16.10 -18.14
C THR A 137 5.08 16.83 -16.86
N GLU A 138 3.81 16.74 -16.48
CA GLU A 138 3.29 17.36 -15.26
C GLU A 138 3.85 16.69 -13.99
N LEU A 139 3.95 15.36 -13.96
CA LEU A 139 4.61 14.63 -12.88
C LEU A 139 6.09 15.02 -12.74
N GLN A 140 6.80 15.14 -13.87
CA GLN A 140 8.20 15.59 -13.90
C GLN A 140 8.35 17.03 -13.39
N ARG A 141 7.45 17.94 -13.78
CA ARG A 141 7.44 19.32 -13.31
C ARG A 141 7.27 19.40 -11.79
N HIS A 142 6.31 18.65 -11.25
CA HIS A 142 6.10 18.58 -9.80
C HIS A 142 7.30 17.96 -9.06
N LEU A 143 7.91 16.91 -9.61
CA LEU A 143 9.13 16.32 -9.06
C LEU A 143 10.28 17.33 -9.02
N GLY A 144 10.48 18.12 -10.08
CA GLY A 144 11.53 19.14 -10.14
C GLY A 144 11.33 20.33 -9.19
N GLN A 145 10.09 20.58 -8.75
CA GLN A 145 9.74 21.66 -7.82
C GLN A 145 9.68 21.19 -6.35
N SER A 146 9.77 19.88 -6.11
CA SER A 146 9.63 19.29 -4.78
C SER A 146 11.00 19.07 -4.15
N SER A 147 11.21 19.63 -2.96
CA SER A 147 12.39 19.37 -2.13
C SER A 147 12.11 18.46 -0.94
N GLU A 148 10.83 18.20 -0.65
CA GLU A 148 10.42 17.41 0.49
C GLU A 148 10.49 15.90 0.18
N PRO A 149 11.11 15.07 1.05
CA PRO A 149 11.29 13.64 0.81
C PRO A 149 10.01 12.88 0.46
N LEU A 150 8.90 13.19 1.15
CA LEU A 150 7.61 12.52 0.92
C LEU A 150 7.04 12.83 -0.47
N SER A 151 7.11 14.10 -0.86
CA SER A 151 6.68 14.58 -2.18
C SER A 151 7.55 14.00 -3.29
N VAL A 152 8.87 14.00 -3.11
CA VAL A 152 9.83 13.42 -4.07
C VAL A 152 9.56 11.93 -4.29
N ALA A 153 9.34 11.16 -3.22
CA ALA A 153 9.02 9.74 -3.34
C ALA A 153 7.70 9.50 -4.09
N ALA A 154 6.64 10.22 -3.71
CA ALA A 154 5.32 10.10 -4.33
C ALA A 154 5.35 10.42 -5.83
N TYR A 155 5.99 11.53 -6.22
CA TYR A 155 6.09 11.91 -7.63
C TYR A 155 7.01 10.97 -8.42
N THR A 156 8.11 10.48 -7.83
CA THR A 156 9.00 9.52 -8.49
C THR A 156 8.29 8.21 -8.76
N LEU A 157 7.63 7.63 -7.75
CA LEU A 157 6.90 6.36 -7.91
C LEU A 157 5.69 6.51 -8.83
N GLY A 158 4.97 7.64 -8.76
CA GLY A 158 3.89 7.96 -9.69
C GLY A 158 4.39 8.06 -11.13
N LEU A 159 5.52 8.73 -11.36
CA LEU A 159 6.14 8.83 -12.67
C LEU A 159 6.60 7.46 -13.20
N TRP A 160 7.15 6.61 -12.33
CA TRP A 160 7.53 5.25 -12.67
C TRP A 160 6.31 4.41 -13.07
N LEU A 161 5.23 4.46 -12.30
CA LEU A 161 3.97 3.80 -12.62
C LEU A 161 3.40 4.28 -13.97
N ALA A 162 3.41 5.58 -14.23
CA ALA A 162 2.91 6.17 -15.47
C ALA A 162 3.66 5.69 -16.72
N ARG A 163 4.95 5.37 -16.59
CA ARG A 163 5.78 4.84 -17.69
C ARG A 163 5.55 3.35 -17.96
N LEU A 164 4.97 2.64 -16.99
CA LEU A 164 4.64 1.23 -17.15
C LEU A 164 3.33 1.08 -17.95
N GLY A 165 3.11 -0.11 -18.51
CA GLY A 165 1.90 -0.41 -19.26
C GLY A 165 0.94 -1.33 -18.49
N PRO A 166 -0.30 -1.54 -18.99
CA PRO A 166 -1.35 -2.29 -18.31
C PRO A 166 -0.98 -3.70 -17.85
N GLN A 167 -0.13 -4.39 -18.62
CA GLN A 167 0.36 -5.72 -18.25
C GLN A 167 1.24 -5.68 -16.99
N ARG A 168 2.16 -4.70 -16.92
CA ARG A 168 3.10 -4.57 -15.81
C ARG A 168 2.43 -4.03 -14.55
N TRP A 169 1.43 -3.16 -14.70
CA TRP A 169 0.61 -2.74 -13.56
C TRP A 169 -0.06 -3.94 -12.90
N ARG A 170 -0.59 -4.90 -13.67
CA ARG A 170 -1.21 -6.13 -13.14
C ARG A 170 -0.22 -7.01 -12.40
N GLU A 171 0.96 -7.23 -12.96
CA GLU A 171 2.04 -8.00 -12.31
C GLU A 171 2.46 -7.36 -10.98
N LEU A 172 2.60 -6.03 -10.96
CA LEU A 172 2.92 -5.29 -9.74
C LEU A 172 1.78 -5.33 -8.72
N ALA A 173 0.53 -5.15 -9.13
CA ALA A 173 -0.63 -5.24 -8.24
C ALA A 173 -0.70 -6.61 -7.54
N GLN A 174 -0.43 -7.70 -8.26
CA GLN A 174 -0.37 -9.05 -7.67
C GLN A 174 0.79 -9.21 -6.68
N ALA A 175 1.98 -8.68 -7.02
CA ALA A 175 3.14 -8.73 -6.14
C ALA A 175 2.92 -7.93 -4.85
N VAL A 176 2.41 -6.70 -4.97
CA VAL A 176 2.12 -5.80 -3.84
C VAL A 176 1.03 -6.36 -2.94
N GLN A 177 -0.08 -6.89 -3.50
CA GLN A 177 -1.10 -7.58 -2.70
C GLN A 177 -0.54 -8.80 -1.97
N GLY A 178 0.40 -9.53 -2.59
CA GLY A 178 1.09 -10.65 -1.95
C GLY A 178 1.96 -10.23 -0.76
N TRP A 179 2.52 -9.02 -0.80
CA TRP A 179 3.32 -8.44 0.30
C TRP A 179 2.47 -7.85 1.41
N SER A 180 1.38 -7.18 1.05
CA SER A 180 0.37 -6.68 1.99
C SER A 180 -0.22 -7.82 2.84
N ARG A 181 -0.50 -8.98 2.22
CA ARG A 181 -0.94 -10.22 2.93
C ARG A 181 0.09 -10.84 3.86
N ARG A 182 1.38 -10.51 3.71
CA ARG A 182 2.48 -11.04 4.55
C ARG A 182 2.82 -10.12 5.72
N SER A 183 2.07 -9.04 5.92
CA SER A 183 2.24 -8.09 7.04
C SER A 183 3.69 -7.56 7.18
N LEU A 184 4.34 -7.26 6.06
CA LEU A 184 5.68 -6.65 6.06
C LEU A 184 5.62 -5.24 6.67
N ARG A 185 6.67 -4.85 7.41
CA ARG A 185 6.86 -3.47 7.88
C ARG A 185 6.75 -2.49 6.69
N PRO A 186 6.14 -1.31 6.86
CA PRO A 186 5.91 -0.35 5.76
C PRO A 186 7.21 0.02 5.03
N ASP A 187 8.32 0.15 5.76
CA ASP A 187 9.65 0.42 5.21
C ASP A 187 10.12 -0.68 4.24
N LEU A 188 9.88 -1.94 4.60
CA LEU A 188 10.25 -3.11 3.79
C LEU A 188 9.33 -3.27 2.59
N SER A 189 8.03 -3.03 2.77
CA SER A 189 7.04 -3.00 1.69
C SER A 189 7.40 -1.94 0.66
N LEU A 190 7.75 -0.73 1.11
CA LEU A 190 8.14 0.38 0.26
C LEU A 190 9.44 0.10 -0.50
N ALA A 191 10.45 -0.45 0.17
CA ALA A 191 11.69 -0.87 -0.48
C ALA A 191 11.44 -1.95 -1.55
N GLY A 192 10.58 -2.94 -1.25
CA GLY A 192 10.17 -3.97 -2.20
C GLY A 192 9.44 -3.39 -3.42
N ILE A 193 8.49 -2.47 -3.18
CA ILE A 193 7.74 -1.77 -4.23
C ILE A 193 8.68 -0.96 -5.13
N ALA A 194 9.54 -0.13 -4.53
CA ALA A 194 10.51 0.67 -5.27
C ALA A 194 11.44 -0.22 -6.11
N GLY A 195 11.94 -1.31 -5.53
CA GLY A 195 12.78 -2.28 -6.24
C GLY A 195 12.06 -2.95 -7.41
N ALA A 196 10.81 -3.39 -7.21
CA ALA A 196 10.03 -4.01 -8.28
C ALA A 196 9.68 -3.04 -9.41
N LEU A 197 9.35 -1.78 -9.08
CA LEU A 197 9.12 -0.73 -10.08
C LEU A 197 10.40 -0.42 -10.87
N ALA A 198 11.54 -0.26 -10.20
CA ALA A 198 12.83 -0.05 -10.87
C ALA A 198 13.19 -1.22 -11.78
N ALA A 199 13.02 -2.46 -11.32
CA ALA A 199 13.24 -3.66 -12.13
C ALA A 199 12.29 -3.74 -13.32
N ALA A 200 11.02 -3.35 -13.15
CA ALA A 200 10.06 -3.29 -14.23
C ALA A 200 10.48 -2.25 -15.29
N LEU A 201 10.96 -1.08 -14.88
CA LEU A 201 11.47 -0.04 -15.78
C LEU A 201 12.73 -0.48 -16.53
N HIS A 202 13.68 -1.12 -15.86
CA HIS A 202 14.90 -1.63 -16.50
C HIS A 202 14.61 -2.68 -17.59
N ARG A 203 13.52 -3.45 -17.43
CA ARG A 203 13.09 -4.43 -18.44
C ARG A 203 12.35 -3.80 -19.63
N LEU A 204 12.20 -2.48 -19.69
CA LEU A 204 11.67 -1.81 -20.87
C LEU A 204 12.77 -1.74 -21.94
N PRO A 205 12.46 -2.04 -23.22
CA PRO A 205 13.45 -1.94 -24.29
C PRO A 205 13.98 -0.51 -24.37
N HIS A 206 15.31 -0.34 -24.30
CA HIS A 206 15.95 0.95 -24.51
C HIS A 206 15.78 1.41 -25.97
N PRO A 207 15.70 2.73 -26.22
CA PRO A 207 15.47 3.28 -27.56
C PRO A 207 16.54 2.93 -28.61
N ASN A 208 17.66 2.29 -28.23
CA ASN A 208 18.74 1.90 -29.14
C ASN A 208 18.68 0.45 -29.65
N VAL A 209 17.54 -0.26 -29.51
CA VAL A 209 17.41 -1.64 -30.04
C VAL A 209 16.28 -1.74 -31.06
N ARG A 210 16.68 -1.60 -32.34
CA ARG A 210 15.95 -1.79 -33.61
C ARG A 210 14.89 -0.74 -34.01
N PRO A 211 14.94 -0.22 -35.25
CA PRO A 211 13.90 0.65 -35.80
C PRO A 211 12.69 -0.20 -36.18
N GLY A 212 11.55 -0.01 -35.50
CA GLY A 212 10.27 -0.56 -35.96
C GLY A 212 9.25 -0.96 -34.90
N ALA A 213 9.61 -1.08 -33.61
CA ALA A 213 8.63 -1.42 -32.59
C ALA A 213 8.96 -0.73 -31.26
N PHE A 214 8.04 0.11 -30.79
CA PHE A 214 8.05 0.84 -29.52
C PHE A 214 8.95 2.08 -29.43
N ASN A 215 8.57 3.12 -30.17
CA ASN A 215 8.85 4.49 -29.75
C ASN A 215 7.95 4.80 -28.53
N ARG A 216 8.42 4.54 -27.31
CA ARG A 216 7.72 4.98 -26.08
C ARG A 216 8.34 6.29 -25.59
N PRO A 217 7.78 7.45 -26.00
CA PRO A 217 8.26 8.74 -25.51
C PRO A 217 8.09 8.82 -23.98
N GLY A 218 9.13 9.25 -23.27
CA GLY A 218 9.06 9.55 -21.82
C GLY A 218 9.93 8.70 -20.89
N LEU A 219 10.66 7.71 -21.41
CA LEU A 219 11.71 7.00 -20.65
C LEU A 219 12.98 7.85 -20.57
N PRO A 220 13.54 8.09 -19.38
CA PRO A 220 14.83 8.75 -19.26
C PRO A 220 15.95 7.86 -19.83
N ALA A 221 17.03 8.49 -20.29
CA ALA A 221 18.27 7.77 -20.56
C ALA A 221 18.77 7.07 -19.27
N LEU A 222 19.60 6.03 -19.40
CA LEU A 222 20.15 5.29 -18.26
C LEU A 222 20.69 6.19 -17.14
N PRO A 223 21.47 7.26 -17.41
CA PRO A 223 21.92 8.18 -16.37
C PRO A 223 20.75 8.86 -15.61
N GLY A 224 19.71 9.28 -16.33
CA GLY A 224 18.54 9.91 -15.71
C GLY A 224 17.73 8.95 -14.83
N LEU A 225 17.64 7.66 -15.19
CA LEU A 225 17.02 6.64 -14.34
C LEU A 225 17.84 6.42 -13.06
N VAL A 226 19.17 6.39 -13.15
CA VAL A 226 20.07 6.26 -12.00
C VAL A 226 19.91 7.46 -11.06
N ASP A 227 19.80 8.68 -11.60
CA ASP A 227 19.55 9.89 -10.81
C ASP A 227 18.19 9.88 -10.11
N GLU A 228 17.14 9.37 -10.77
CA GLU A 228 15.81 9.18 -10.17
C GLU A 228 15.87 8.14 -9.03
N ILE A 229 16.57 7.02 -9.23
CA ILE A 229 16.77 5.99 -8.20
C ILE A 229 17.53 6.55 -7.00
N GLY A 230 18.63 7.27 -7.22
CA GLY A 230 19.43 7.86 -6.17
C GLY A 230 18.65 8.87 -5.33
N ARG A 231 17.87 9.75 -6.00
CA ARG A 231 16.98 10.71 -5.31
C ARG A 231 15.89 10.02 -4.50
N LEU A 232 15.30 8.94 -5.04
CA LEU A 232 14.32 8.15 -4.31
C LEU A 232 14.96 7.51 -3.07
N GLN A 233 16.11 6.85 -3.22
CA GLN A 233 16.82 6.23 -2.10
C GLN A 233 17.18 7.22 -1.00
N GLN A 234 17.68 8.40 -1.36
CA GLN A 234 17.99 9.46 -0.41
C GLN A 234 16.74 9.97 0.32
N SER A 235 15.61 10.07 -0.39
CA SER A 235 14.32 10.45 0.21
C SER A 235 13.81 9.38 1.18
N LEU A 236 13.87 8.11 0.78
CA LEU A 236 13.45 6.97 1.60
C LEU A 236 14.30 6.81 2.86
N ALA A 237 15.58 7.17 2.81
CA ALA A 237 16.48 7.07 3.96
C ALA A 237 16.09 7.99 5.12
N SER A 238 15.33 9.07 4.85
CA SER A 238 14.84 9.99 5.89
C SER A 238 13.42 9.68 6.39
N PHE A 239 12.80 8.59 5.92
CA PHE A 239 11.39 8.30 6.25
C PHE A 239 11.22 7.76 7.66
N THR A 240 10.13 8.19 8.31
CA THR A 240 9.53 7.44 9.41
C THR A 240 8.66 6.30 8.89
N ALA A 241 8.30 5.35 9.77
CA ALA A 241 7.39 4.26 9.42
C ALA A 241 6.02 4.77 8.93
N ASP A 242 5.54 5.87 9.49
CA ASP A 242 4.27 6.51 9.09
C ASP A 242 4.38 7.11 7.68
N GLN A 243 5.48 7.79 7.37
CA GLN A 243 5.73 8.33 6.03
C GLN A 243 5.87 7.21 5.00
N ALA A 244 6.52 6.10 5.35
CA ALA A 244 6.58 4.93 4.50
C ALA A 244 5.19 4.33 4.25
N ALA A 245 4.35 4.24 5.29
CA ALA A 245 2.98 3.74 5.17
C ALA A 245 2.13 4.61 4.23
N LEU A 246 2.24 5.94 4.32
CA LEU A 246 1.53 6.88 3.43
C LEU A 246 1.89 6.64 1.95
N VAL A 247 3.16 6.41 1.64
CA VAL A 247 3.59 6.16 0.25
C VAL A 247 3.16 4.78 -0.22
N VAL A 248 3.20 3.76 0.64
CA VAL A 248 2.66 2.43 0.32
C VAL A 248 1.17 2.52 -0.02
N GLU A 249 0.38 3.21 0.80
CA GLU A 249 -1.06 3.42 0.57
C GLU A 249 -1.31 4.11 -0.79
N LEU A 250 -0.54 5.15 -1.10
CA LEU A 250 -0.61 5.84 -2.39
C LEU A 250 -0.35 4.88 -3.56
N VAL A 251 0.66 4.02 -3.47
CA VAL A 251 0.99 3.07 -4.55
C VAL A 251 -0.09 2.00 -4.70
N GLU A 252 -0.61 1.45 -3.60
CA GLU A 252 -1.70 0.47 -3.63
C GLU A 252 -2.96 1.04 -4.29
N GLU A 253 -3.34 2.27 -3.92
CA GLU A 253 -4.49 2.96 -4.52
C GLU A 253 -4.25 3.28 -6.00
N ALA A 254 -3.05 3.76 -6.34
CA ALA A 254 -2.66 4.00 -7.73
C ALA A 254 -2.75 2.73 -8.58
N LEU A 255 -2.25 1.59 -8.08
CA LEU A 255 -2.37 0.31 -8.75
C LEU A 255 -3.83 -0.11 -8.88
N GLY A 256 -4.68 0.10 -7.88
CA GLY A 256 -6.13 -0.14 -7.97
C GLY A 256 -6.82 0.66 -9.09
N ILE A 257 -6.44 1.93 -9.27
CA ILE A 257 -6.96 2.79 -10.36
C ILE A 257 -6.51 2.29 -11.74
N LEU A 258 -5.23 1.89 -11.84
CA LEU A 258 -4.59 1.45 -13.07
C LEU A 258 -4.97 0.01 -13.48
N THR A 259 -5.31 -0.84 -12.51
CA THR A 259 -5.72 -2.23 -12.70
C THR A 259 -7.11 -2.49 -12.12
N PRO A 260 -8.19 -2.06 -12.80
CA PRO A 260 -9.53 -2.43 -12.37
C PRO A 260 -9.67 -3.96 -12.40
N VAL A 261 -10.10 -4.55 -11.29
CA VAL A 261 -10.56 -5.94 -11.26
C VAL A 261 -11.72 -6.04 -12.25
N PRO A 262 -11.76 -7.03 -13.16
CA PRO A 262 -12.92 -7.23 -14.01
C PRO A 262 -14.13 -7.40 -13.11
N SER A 263 -15.08 -6.46 -13.22
CA SER A 263 -16.36 -6.56 -12.53
C SER A 263 -16.97 -7.88 -12.96
N ASN A 264 -17.15 -8.79 -12.01
CA ASN A 264 -17.77 -10.10 -12.25
C ASN A 264 -19.27 -9.85 -12.44
N ALA A 265 -19.63 -9.26 -13.58
CA ALA A 265 -21.01 -9.10 -14.03
C ALA A 265 -21.38 -10.37 -14.79
N GLY A 266 -22.22 -11.21 -14.18
CA GLY A 266 -22.80 -12.38 -14.85
C GLY A 266 -22.79 -13.65 -13.99
N ARG A 267 -23.61 -13.67 -12.94
CA ARG A 267 -24.38 -14.87 -12.59
C ARG A 267 -25.85 -14.50 -12.59
#